data_AF-A0A961QVY1-F1
#
_entry.id   AF-A0A961QVY1-F1
#
_cell.length_a   1.000
_cell.length_b   1.000
_cell.length_c   1.000
_cell.angle_alpha   90.00
_cell.angle_beta   90.00
_cell.angle_gamma   90.00
#
_symmetry.space_group_name_H-M   'P 1'
#
loop_
_entity.id
_entity.type
_entity.pdbx_description
1 polymer ?
#
loop_
_entity_poly.entity_id
_entity_poly.type
_entity_poly.pdbx_seq_one_letter_code
_entity_poly.pdbx_strand_id
1 'polypeptide(L)'
;MTIAGFSPRWRVAAVLAALGAGTATAAAADTLAPWYMPAAQRAAQFADFREDFRRSVIEFQPFRVELAGTAADGTALRLTSLNPFVNAWFLLETGDGRNARNWHLENAAPELFTVSLGPNNSELVIESEAGSVTCTPWDGELDDARAEGLPYAPICEGRLFLRSRGSGSRTMRESVTEFLRDYVPFGENLINIIKDTLYEDAYLTSAQTMDEAEAGAVVAALGRADLRERRVMRSQLRVDLVGADSSQMEAGSWYAVQNAPGIYASIVQPGMVSQEVLDVPGANWLDGVENRADVHMWAFDMSRFDLRYEIGTSHPEVDWSPRPSGGGRDYNLPGPDGFGTVEPLQMTGMLNPIFMDRLAGIFAGGFKR
;
A
#
# COMPACT_ATOMS: atom_id res chain seq x y z
N MET A 1 -1.31 69.14 49.50
CA MET A 1 -0.01 69.32 50.17
C MET A 1 1.06 68.86 49.18
N THR A 2 1.72 69.82 48.56
CA THR A 2 2.72 69.67 47.49
C THR A 2 4.12 69.68 48.09
N ILE A 3 4.98 68.71 47.76
CA ILE A 3 6.46 68.81 47.72
C ILE A 3 6.94 67.75 46.69
N ALA A 4 7.31 68.16 45.45
CA ALA A 4 8.68 68.21 44.91
C ALA A 4 9.50 66.93 45.20
N GLY A 5 9.97 66.13 44.23
CA GLY A 5 10.74 66.47 43.03
C GLY A 5 12.16 65.92 43.22
N PHE A 6 12.70 65.17 42.24
CA PHE A 6 14.11 65.05 41.85
C PHE A 6 14.37 63.75 41.06
N SER A 7 14.50 63.88 39.75
CA SER A 7 15.44 63.06 38.97
C SER A 7 16.81 63.70 39.07
N PRO A 8 17.92 62.93 39.06
CA PRO A 8 18.73 62.98 37.84
C PRO A 8 19.52 61.69 37.52
N ARG A 9 19.52 61.34 36.22
CA ARG A 9 20.68 61.09 35.34
C ARG A 9 21.63 59.88 35.59
N TRP A 10 21.89 59.18 34.45
CA TRP A 10 23.03 58.31 34.07
C TRP A 10 22.76 56.81 34.27
N ARG A 11 22.98 55.87 33.34
CA ARG A 11 23.92 55.75 32.22
C ARG A 11 23.33 54.89 31.10
N VAL A 12 23.68 55.25 29.88
CA VAL A 12 23.58 54.45 28.66
C VAL A 12 24.42 53.17 28.83
N ALA A 13 23.81 52.01 28.60
CA ALA A 13 24.51 50.78 28.25
C ALA A 13 23.77 50.18 27.05
N ALA A 14 24.25 50.53 25.86
CA ALA A 14 23.87 49.89 24.62
C ALA A 14 24.41 48.46 24.63
N VAL A 15 23.52 47.47 24.76
CA VAL A 15 23.85 46.08 24.45
C VAL A 15 23.67 45.93 22.95
N LEU A 16 24.80 45.92 22.24
CA LEU A 16 24.92 45.43 20.88
C LEU A 16 24.56 43.94 20.90
N ALA A 17 23.32 43.61 20.59
CA ALA A 17 22.97 42.25 20.18
C ALA A 17 23.55 42.05 18.78
N ALA A 18 24.69 41.37 18.74
CA ALA A 18 25.29 40.91 17.50
C ALA A 18 24.28 39.99 16.79
N LEU A 19 23.76 40.46 15.65
CA LEU A 19 23.11 39.64 14.65
C LEU A 19 24.15 38.67 14.09
N GLY A 20 24.38 37.58 14.81
CA GLY A 20 25.03 36.40 14.28
C GLY A 20 24.13 35.87 13.18
N ALA A 21 24.54 36.06 11.93
CA ALA A 21 24.04 35.33 10.79
C ALA A 21 24.38 33.86 11.00
N GLY A 22 23.55 33.16 11.77
CA GLY A 22 23.53 31.72 11.82
C GLY A 22 23.05 31.25 10.46
N THR A 23 23.99 30.86 9.60
CA THR A 23 23.73 29.98 8.48
C THR A 23 23.04 28.75 9.03
N ALA A 24 21.71 28.71 8.95
CA ALA A 24 20.95 27.50 9.17
C ALA A 24 21.41 26.51 8.10
N THR A 25 22.35 25.64 8.46
CA THR A 25 22.62 24.40 7.75
C THR A 25 21.42 23.49 7.96
N ALA A 26 20.30 23.82 7.32
CA ALA A 26 19.17 22.93 7.13
C ALA A 26 19.40 22.16 5.83
N ALA A 27 20.45 21.36 5.81
CA ALA A 27 20.58 20.24 4.91
C ALA A 27 20.72 19.00 5.80
N ALA A 28 19.63 18.65 6.49
CA ALA A 28 19.37 17.25 6.68
C ALA A 28 19.26 16.71 5.25
N ALA A 29 20.33 16.06 4.78
CA ALA A 29 20.35 15.44 3.48
C ALA A 29 19.09 14.58 3.38
N ASP A 30 18.35 14.76 2.30
CA ASP A 30 17.24 13.89 1.93
C ASP A 30 17.87 12.51 1.68
N THR A 31 17.92 11.67 2.71
CA THR A 31 18.83 10.50 2.82
C THR A 31 18.42 9.29 1.97
N LEU A 32 17.59 9.49 0.95
CA LEU A 32 17.12 8.40 0.07
C LEU A 32 18.18 8.02 -0.98
N ALA A 33 19.48 8.01 -0.65
CA ALA A 33 20.48 7.49 -1.58
C ALA A 33 20.23 5.98 -1.83
N PRO A 34 20.39 5.47 -3.08
CA PRO A 34 20.76 6.20 -4.29
C PRO A 34 19.60 6.89 -5.01
N TRP A 35 18.35 6.68 -4.58
CA TRP A 35 17.12 7.30 -5.07
C TRP A 35 16.93 8.80 -4.76
N TYR A 36 18.03 9.53 -4.53
CA TYR A 36 17.96 10.93 -4.20
C TYR A 36 17.47 11.74 -5.40
N MET A 37 16.41 12.53 -5.21
CA MET A 37 15.95 13.53 -6.17
C MET A 37 16.00 14.92 -5.52
N PRO A 38 16.67 15.91 -6.15
CA PRO A 38 16.70 17.28 -5.64
C PRO A 38 15.30 17.84 -5.35
N ALA A 39 15.16 18.55 -4.22
CA ALA A 39 13.86 19.08 -3.78
C ALA A 39 13.16 19.95 -4.84
N ALA A 40 13.90 20.73 -5.62
CA ALA A 40 13.34 21.52 -6.72
C ALA A 40 12.74 20.65 -7.84
N GLN A 41 13.38 19.52 -8.17
CA GLN A 41 12.85 18.58 -9.16
C GLN A 41 11.61 17.86 -8.62
N ARG A 42 11.63 17.42 -7.36
CA ARG A 42 10.43 16.87 -6.70
C ARG A 42 9.27 17.87 -6.72
N ALA A 43 9.51 19.12 -6.35
CA ALA A 43 8.49 20.16 -6.35
C ALA A 43 7.91 20.41 -7.75
N ALA A 44 8.76 20.41 -8.79
CA ALA A 44 8.30 20.53 -10.17
C ALA A 44 7.45 19.32 -10.61
N GLN A 45 7.88 18.10 -10.29
CA GLN A 45 7.13 16.88 -10.58
C GLN A 45 5.77 16.84 -9.86
N PHE A 46 5.71 17.33 -8.61
CA PHE A 46 4.47 17.48 -7.85
C PHE A 46 3.54 18.56 -8.40
N ALA A 47 4.10 19.65 -8.94
CA ALA A 47 3.32 20.68 -9.60
C ALA A 47 2.71 20.13 -10.90
N ASP A 48 3.52 19.42 -11.69
CA ASP A 48 3.08 18.77 -12.92
C ASP A 48 1.95 17.76 -12.69
N PHE A 49 2.01 16.95 -11.61
CA PHE A 49 0.96 16.01 -11.23
C PHE A 49 -0.43 16.65 -11.02
N ARG A 50 -0.49 17.94 -10.64
CA ARG A 50 -1.76 18.65 -10.38
C ARG A 50 -2.43 19.19 -11.64
N GLU A 51 -1.77 19.10 -12.78
CA GLU A 51 -2.27 19.62 -14.05
C GLU A 51 -3.06 18.55 -14.82
N ASP A 52 -4.14 18.95 -15.47
CA ASP A 52 -4.98 18.05 -16.26
C ASP A 52 -4.50 18.01 -17.72
N PHE A 53 -3.56 17.12 -18.01
CA PHE A 53 -3.09 16.89 -19.39
C PHE A 53 -2.77 15.41 -19.64
N ARG A 54 -2.61 15.06 -20.92
CA ARG A 54 -2.28 13.70 -21.35
C ARG A 54 -0.90 13.28 -20.86
N ARG A 55 -0.85 12.18 -20.11
CA ARG A 55 0.38 11.58 -19.57
C ARG A 55 0.29 10.06 -19.58
N SER A 56 1.39 9.39 -19.29
CA SER A 56 1.44 7.95 -18.99
C SER A 56 1.17 7.68 -17.51
N VAL A 57 0.85 6.43 -17.15
CA VAL A 57 0.71 6.02 -15.74
C VAL A 57 2.00 6.22 -14.95
N ILE A 58 3.16 6.15 -15.61
CA ILE A 58 4.47 6.38 -14.99
C ILE A 58 4.63 7.88 -14.69
N GLU A 59 4.35 8.75 -15.65
CA GLU A 59 4.40 10.21 -15.46
C GLU A 59 3.41 10.70 -14.41
N PHE A 60 2.29 10.01 -14.23
CA PHE A 60 1.33 10.27 -13.16
C PHE A 60 1.89 9.98 -11.76
N GLN A 61 2.94 9.16 -11.61
CA GLN A 61 3.54 8.90 -10.28
C GLN A 61 4.42 10.08 -9.84
N PRO A 62 3.99 10.91 -8.87
CA PRO A 62 4.72 12.13 -8.52
C PRO A 62 5.95 11.85 -7.65
N PHE A 63 6.09 10.63 -7.14
CA PHE A 63 7.20 10.20 -6.29
C PHE A 63 8.28 9.43 -7.06
N ARG A 64 8.10 9.21 -8.36
CA ARG A 64 9.02 8.39 -9.14
C ARG A 64 10.42 8.98 -9.17
N VAL A 65 11.42 8.11 -9.21
CA VAL A 65 12.83 8.46 -9.38
C VAL A 65 13.49 7.46 -10.32
N GLU A 66 14.41 7.92 -11.15
CA GLU A 66 15.08 7.10 -12.17
C GLU A 66 16.58 7.02 -11.90
N LEU A 67 17.14 5.83 -12.09
CA LEU A 67 18.57 5.58 -12.13
C LEU A 67 18.93 5.06 -13.52
N ALA A 68 19.96 5.63 -14.12
CA ALA A 68 20.47 5.23 -15.43
C ALA A 68 21.74 4.38 -15.26
N GLY A 69 21.90 3.39 -16.14
CA GLY A 69 22.97 2.42 -16.09
C GLY A 69 23.31 1.82 -17.44
N THR A 70 24.26 0.89 -17.45
CA THR A 70 24.68 0.18 -18.66
C THR A 70 25.14 -1.22 -18.27
N ALA A 71 24.55 -2.23 -18.89
CA ALA A 71 24.92 -3.63 -18.70
C ALA A 71 26.33 -3.92 -19.24
N ALA A 72 26.90 -5.07 -18.88
CA ALA A 72 28.24 -5.46 -19.26
C ALA A 72 28.44 -5.56 -20.79
N ASP A 73 27.37 -5.87 -21.54
CA ASP A 73 27.36 -5.96 -23.00
C ASP A 73 27.16 -4.60 -23.71
N GLY A 74 27.01 -3.51 -22.95
CA GLY A 74 26.74 -2.17 -23.45
C GLY A 74 25.25 -1.82 -23.58
N THR A 75 24.34 -2.72 -23.19
CA THR A 75 22.90 -2.45 -23.21
C THR A 75 22.55 -1.34 -22.21
N ALA A 76 21.86 -0.30 -22.67
CA ALA A 76 21.39 0.78 -21.79
C ALA A 76 20.36 0.25 -20.78
N LEU A 77 20.47 0.70 -19.53
CA LEU A 77 19.56 0.35 -18.44
C LEU A 77 18.93 1.63 -17.86
N ARG A 78 17.64 1.57 -17.57
CA ARG A 78 16.95 2.62 -16.81
C ARG A 78 16.02 1.98 -15.80
N LEU A 79 16.37 2.10 -14.52
CA LEU A 79 15.58 1.60 -13.41
C LEU A 79 14.77 2.76 -12.81
N THR A 80 13.45 2.70 -12.97
CA THR A 80 12.51 3.67 -12.40
C THR A 80 11.87 3.07 -11.16
N SER A 81 12.13 3.64 -9.98
CA SER A 81 11.29 3.37 -8.81
C SER A 81 10.03 4.23 -8.90
N LEU A 82 8.84 3.64 -8.79
CA LEU A 82 7.59 4.41 -8.84
C LEU A 82 7.38 5.24 -7.58
N ASN A 83 7.91 4.77 -6.45
CA ASN A 83 7.94 5.47 -5.19
C ASN A 83 9.05 4.89 -4.31
N PRO A 84 10.23 5.54 -4.22
CA PRO A 84 11.35 5.05 -3.42
C PRO A 84 11.05 4.87 -1.94
N PHE A 85 10.08 5.60 -1.39
CA PHE A 85 9.69 5.45 0.02
C PHE A 85 8.89 4.18 0.26
N VAL A 86 8.06 3.79 -0.71
CA VAL A 86 7.28 2.54 -0.65
C VAL A 86 8.13 1.35 -1.09
N ASN A 87 9.09 1.57 -2.00
CA ASN A 87 10.11 0.59 -2.40
C ASN A 87 9.52 -0.74 -2.92
N ALA A 88 8.29 -0.70 -3.44
CA ALA A 88 7.56 -1.89 -3.87
C ALA A 88 7.69 -2.15 -5.37
N TRP A 89 7.45 -1.15 -6.21
CA TRP A 89 7.35 -1.34 -7.66
C TRP A 89 8.41 -0.57 -8.42
N PHE A 90 9.00 -1.26 -9.40
CA PHE A 90 10.05 -0.74 -10.26
C PHE A 90 9.74 -1.06 -11.72
N LEU A 91 10.11 -0.16 -12.60
CA LEU A 91 10.15 -0.41 -14.03
C LEU A 91 11.61 -0.43 -14.47
N LEU A 92 12.07 -1.59 -14.92
CA LEU A 92 13.36 -1.70 -15.58
C LEU A 92 13.16 -1.60 -17.09
N GLU A 93 13.82 -0.66 -17.72
CA GLU A 93 13.94 -0.56 -19.18
C GLU A 93 15.32 -1.06 -19.60
N THR A 94 15.36 -1.94 -20.61
CA THR A 94 16.61 -2.44 -21.22
C THR A 94 16.65 -2.08 -22.70
N GLY A 95 17.79 -1.58 -23.17
CA GLY A 95 17.98 -1.08 -24.54
C GLY A 95 17.49 0.36 -24.72
N ASP A 96 17.43 0.82 -25.97
CA ASP A 96 17.06 2.20 -26.31
C ASP A 96 16.11 2.30 -27.52
N GLY A 97 15.43 3.44 -27.61
CA GLY A 97 14.57 3.78 -28.75
C GLY A 97 13.52 2.70 -29.05
N ARG A 98 13.60 2.09 -30.23
CA ARG A 98 12.64 1.07 -30.69
C ARG A 98 12.92 -0.34 -30.14
N ASN A 99 14.13 -0.56 -29.61
CA ASN A 99 14.54 -1.85 -29.05
C ASN A 99 14.34 -1.90 -27.52
N ALA A 100 13.95 -0.78 -26.91
CA ALA A 100 13.67 -0.68 -25.49
C ALA A 100 12.59 -1.70 -25.08
N ARG A 101 12.89 -2.51 -24.07
CA ARG A 101 11.98 -3.46 -23.44
C ARG A 101 11.71 -3.00 -22.01
N ASN A 102 10.45 -3.11 -21.59
CA ASN A 102 10.01 -2.75 -20.26
C ASN A 102 9.70 -4.00 -19.43
N TRP A 103 10.18 -4.02 -18.19
CA TRP A 103 10.04 -5.10 -17.24
C TRP A 103 9.47 -4.54 -15.93
N HIS A 104 8.27 -4.99 -15.55
CA HIS A 104 7.65 -4.55 -14.31
C HIS A 104 8.14 -5.46 -13.18
N LEU A 105 8.95 -4.91 -12.28
CA LEU A 105 9.53 -5.64 -11.15
C LEU A 105 8.81 -5.26 -9.86
N GLU A 106 8.59 -6.24 -9.00
CA GLU A 106 8.12 -6.02 -7.63
C GLU A 106 9.12 -6.55 -6.63
N ASN A 107 9.37 -5.75 -5.60
CA ASN A 107 10.16 -6.15 -4.47
C ASN A 107 9.39 -7.16 -3.61
N ALA A 108 10.01 -8.31 -3.37
CA ALA A 108 9.46 -9.38 -2.55
C ALA A 108 9.14 -8.89 -1.12
N ALA A 109 9.99 -8.04 -0.56
CA ALA A 109 9.83 -7.55 0.80
C ALA A 109 10.25 -6.06 0.88
N PRO A 110 9.36 -5.12 0.54
CA PRO A 110 9.68 -3.68 0.47
C PRO A 110 10.18 -3.08 1.78
N GLU A 111 9.82 -3.69 2.92
CA GLU A 111 10.26 -3.26 4.26
C GLU A 111 11.67 -3.74 4.60
N LEU A 112 12.20 -4.73 3.88
CA LEU A 112 13.40 -5.48 4.24
C LEU A 112 14.51 -5.37 3.21
N PHE A 113 14.13 -5.25 1.94
CA PHE A 113 15.04 -5.25 0.81
C PHE A 113 15.04 -3.88 0.17
N THR A 114 16.17 -3.18 0.13
CA THR A 114 16.29 -1.94 -0.66
C THR A 114 16.84 -2.29 -2.04
N VAL A 115 16.11 -1.94 -3.09
CA VAL A 115 16.50 -2.26 -4.48
C VAL A 115 17.12 -1.03 -5.11
N SER A 116 18.24 -1.18 -5.82
CA SER A 116 18.90 -0.10 -6.55
C SER A 116 19.79 -0.62 -7.68
N LEU A 117 20.46 0.28 -8.41
CA LEU A 117 21.60 -0.08 -9.25
C LEU A 117 22.89 -0.02 -8.42
N GLY A 118 23.79 -0.97 -8.66
CA GLY A 118 25.09 -1.03 -7.98
C GLY A 118 26.01 0.15 -8.33
N PRO A 119 27.20 0.25 -7.70
CA PRO A 119 28.09 1.42 -7.84
C PRO A 119 28.51 1.74 -9.28
N ASN A 120 28.59 0.72 -10.14
CA ASN A 120 28.93 0.88 -11.56
C ASN A 120 27.69 1.07 -12.46
N ASN A 121 26.50 1.11 -11.87
CA ASN A 121 25.20 1.11 -12.54
C ASN A 121 25.04 0.00 -13.59
N SER A 122 25.64 -1.17 -13.36
CA SER A 122 25.70 -2.28 -14.31
C SER A 122 25.09 -3.58 -13.79
N GLU A 123 24.48 -3.54 -12.61
CA GLU A 123 23.83 -4.65 -11.91
C GLU A 123 22.77 -4.10 -10.95
N LEU A 124 21.76 -4.89 -10.63
CA LEU A 124 20.86 -4.60 -9.52
C LEU A 124 21.56 -5.00 -8.22
N VAL A 125 21.41 -4.16 -7.20
CA VAL A 125 21.81 -4.47 -5.82
C VAL A 125 20.55 -4.47 -4.96
N ILE A 126 20.36 -5.56 -4.23
CA ILE A 126 19.29 -5.74 -3.26
C ILE A 126 19.94 -5.82 -1.87
N GLU A 127 19.79 -4.75 -1.09
CA GLU A 127 20.39 -4.61 0.23
C GLU A 127 19.40 -5.02 1.33
N SER A 128 19.88 -5.72 2.34
CA SER A 128 19.14 -6.12 3.54
C SER A 128 20.05 -6.05 4.76
N GLU A 129 19.50 -6.22 5.97
CA GLU A 129 20.31 -6.28 7.19
C GLU A 129 21.31 -7.45 7.20
N ALA A 130 20.96 -8.57 6.55
CA ALA A 130 21.81 -9.75 6.45
C ALA A 130 22.91 -9.62 5.37
N GLY A 131 22.85 -8.59 4.53
CA GLY A 131 23.83 -8.35 3.47
C GLY A 131 23.19 -7.92 2.15
N SER A 132 24.05 -7.73 1.15
CA SER A 132 23.68 -7.33 -0.21
C SER A 132 23.77 -8.50 -1.19
N VAL A 133 22.79 -8.61 -2.07
CA VAL A 133 22.83 -9.52 -3.23
C VAL A 133 22.83 -8.71 -4.51
N THR A 134 23.67 -9.14 -5.46
CA THR A 134 23.80 -8.53 -6.78
C THR A 134 23.23 -9.46 -7.85
N CYS A 135 22.47 -8.93 -8.80
CA CYS A 135 21.95 -9.71 -9.93
C CYS A 135 21.91 -8.89 -11.23
N THR A 136 22.05 -9.57 -12.36
CA THR A 136 21.92 -9.01 -13.71
C THR A 136 20.78 -9.73 -14.43
N PRO A 137 19.51 -9.51 -14.04
CA PRO A 137 18.41 -10.35 -14.52
C PRO A 137 18.17 -10.21 -16.04
N TRP A 138 18.68 -9.14 -16.66
CA TRP A 138 18.69 -8.97 -18.11
C TRP A 138 19.60 -9.94 -18.87
N ASP A 139 20.50 -10.66 -18.19
CA ASP A 139 21.36 -11.70 -18.78
C ASP A 139 20.60 -13.04 -18.91
N GLY A 140 19.38 -13.00 -19.45
CA GLY A 140 18.53 -14.17 -19.74
C GLY A 140 17.42 -14.46 -18.74
N GLU A 141 17.62 -14.17 -17.44
CA GLU A 141 16.65 -14.49 -16.38
C GLU A 141 15.28 -13.82 -16.61
N LEU A 142 15.23 -12.57 -17.10
CA LEU A 142 13.98 -11.87 -17.43
C LEU A 142 13.22 -12.52 -18.59
N ASP A 143 13.93 -13.00 -19.60
CA ASP A 143 13.30 -13.69 -20.74
C ASP A 143 12.78 -15.07 -20.31
N ASP A 144 13.54 -15.80 -19.49
CA ASP A 144 13.14 -17.09 -18.91
C ASP A 144 11.90 -16.93 -18.02
N ALA A 145 11.94 -15.99 -17.06
CA ALA A 145 10.84 -15.68 -16.16
C ALA A 145 9.57 -15.25 -16.92
N ARG A 146 9.73 -14.50 -18.02
CA ARG A 146 8.60 -14.12 -18.89
C ARG A 146 8.03 -15.32 -19.64
N ALA A 147 8.88 -16.25 -20.08
CA ALA A 147 8.47 -17.46 -20.79
C ALA A 147 7.66 -18.42 -19.90
N GLU A 148 7.91 -18.43 -18.58
CA GLU A 148 7.10 -19.18 -17.61
C GLU A 148 5.64 -18.69 -17.56
N GLY A 149 5.42 -17.40 -17.83
CA GLY A 149 4.08 -16.82 -17.87
C GLY A 149 3.36 -16.79 -16.52
N LEU A 150 4.12 -16.85 -15.42
CA LEU A 150 3.59 -16.68 -14.07
C LEU A 150 3.24 -15.20 -13.81
N PRO A 151 2.16 -14.91 -13.08
CA PRO A 151 1.85 -13.54 -12.66
C PRO A 151 2.96 -12.90 -11.81
N TYR A 152 3.63 -13.71 -10.99
CA TYR A 152 4.82 -13.37 -10.22
C TYR A 152 5.88 -14.43 -10.47
N ALA A 153 6.82 -14.16 -11.37
CA ALA A 153 7.95 -15.04 -11.62
C ALA A 153 9.15 -14.60 -10.76
N PRO A 154 9.70 -15.45 -9.88
CA PRO A 154 10.82 -15.08 -9.02
C PRO A 154 12.08 -14.84 -9.86
N ILE A 155 12.79 -13.75 -9.55
CA ILE A 155 14.10 -13.42 -10.13
C ILE A 155 15.05 -12.99 -9.02
N CYS A 156 16.36 -12.91 -9.32
CA CYS A 156 17.37 -12.47 -8.35
C CYS A 156 17.30 -13.29 -7.05
N GLU A 157 17.29 -14.62 -7.19
CA GLU A 157 17.16 -15.58 -6.09
C GLU A 157 15.86 -15.40 -5.25
N GLY A 158 14.78 -14.91 -5.87
CA GLY A 158 13.47 -14.74 -5.24
C GLY A 158 13.31 -13.47 -4.41
N ARG A 159 14.29 -12.55 -4.43
CA ARG A 159 14.18 -11.25 -3.75
C ARG A 159 13.38 -10.22 -4.55
N LEU A 160 13.18 -10.48 -5.83
CA LEU A 160 12.33 -9.71 -6.72
C LEU A 160 11.39 -10.65 -7.47
N PHE A 161 10.28 -10.10 -7.94
CA PHE A 161 9.38 -10.75 -8.88
C PHE A 161 9.31 -9.98 -10.18
N LEU A 162 9.40 -10.67 -11.31
CA LEU A 162 8.91 -10.17 -12.57
C LEU A 162 7.38 -10.31 -12.59
N ARG A 163 6.68 -9.18 -12.71
CA ARG A 163 5.23 -9.15 -12.83
C ARG A 163 4.83 -9.34 -14.28
N SER A 164 3.93 -10.29 -14.52
CA SER A 164 3.29 -10.51 -15.81
C SER A 164 1.78 -10.36 -15.70
N ARG A 165 1.13 -9.82 -16.74
CA ARG A 165 -0.33 -9.70 -16.75
C ARG A 165 -0.97 -11.08 -16.62
N GLY A 166 -1.81 -11.26 -15.60
CA GLY A 166 -2.59 -12.48 -15.44
C GLY A 166 -3.57 -12.64 -16.61
N SER A 167 -3.79 -13.86 -17.09
CA SER A 167 -4.85 -14.11 -18.07
C SER A 167 -6.20 -14.16 -17.35
N GLY A 168 -7.11 -13.23 -17.67
CA GLY A 168 -8.43 -13.13 -17.03
C GLY A 168 -9.36 -14.33 -17.23
N SER A 169 -8.95 -15.34 -18.01
CA SER A 169 -9.72 -16.58 -18.28
C SER A 169 -9.18 -17.82 -17.55
N ARG A 170 -7.98 -17.79 -16.97
CA ARG A 170 -7.57 -18.83 -16.02
C ARG A 170 -8.29 -18.52 -14.72
N THR A 171 -9.11 -19.46 -14.25
CA THR A 171 -9.77 -19.27 -12.96
C THR A 171 -8.69 -19.01 -11.93
N MET A 172 -8.88 -18.03 -11.02
CA MET A 172 -7.94 -17.84 -9.90
C MET A 172 -7.60 -19.16 -9.21
N ARG A 173 -8.50 -20.15 -9.26
CA ARG A 173 -8.25 -21.50 -8.72
C ARG A 173 -7.20 -22.28 -9.51
N GLU A 174 -7.21 -22.26 -10.84
CA GLU A 174 -6.15 -22.93 -11.63
C GLU A 174 -4.81 -22.22 -11.50
N SER A 175 -4.75 -20.89 -11.56
CA SER A 175 -3.48 -20.17 -11.41
C SER A 175 -2.92 -20.23 -9.99
N VAL A 176 -3.78 -20.14 -8.96
CA VAL A 176 -3.39 -20.34 -7.56
C VAL A 176 -3.07 -21.81 -7.29
N THR A 177 -3.75 -22.78 -7.90
CA THR A 177 -3.42 -24.20 -7.71
C THR A 177 -2.16 -24.59 -8.45
N GLU A 178 -1.89 -24.06 -9.65
CA GLU A 178 -0.64 -24.27 -10.40
C GLU A 178 0.54 -23.58 -9.68
N PHE A 179 0.35 -22.33 -9.23
CA PHE A 179 1.30 -21.64 -8.36
C PHE A 179 1.55 -22.41 -7.05
N LEU A 180 0.50 -22.85 -6.34
CA LEU A 180 0.67 -23.62 -5.11
C LEU A 180 1.21 -25.03 -5.37
N ARG A 181 0.96 -25.66 -6.53
CA ARG A 181 1.42 -27.02 -6.80
C ARG A 181 2.87 -27.06 -7.25
N ASP A 182 3.28 -26.10 -8.07
CA ASP A 182 4.61 -26.04 -8.65
C ASP A 182 5.57 -25.17 -7.81
N TYR A 183 5.05 -24.22 -7.01
CA TYR A 183 5.83 -23.25 -6.23
C TYR A 183 5.50 -23.19 -4.71
N VAL A 184 4.66 -24.08 -4.13
CA VAL A 184 4.72 -24.34 -2.66
C VAL A 184 6.12 -24.78 -2.16
N PRO A 185 7.00 -25.41 -2.97
CA PRO A 185 8.40 -25.60 -2.59
C PRO A 185 9.19 -24.29 -2.41
N PHE A 186 8.75 -23.18 -3.06
CA PHE A 186 9.29 -21.84 -2.82
C PHE A 186 8.80 -21.25 -1.50
N GLY A 187 7.68 -21.75 -0.96
CA GLY A 187 7.25 -21.44 0.40
C GLY A 187 8.37 -21.72 1.38
N GLU A 188 8.96 -22.92 1.40
CA GLU A 188 10.07 -23.20 2.33
C GLU A 188 11.33 -22.41 2.01
N ASN A 189 11.79 -22.30 0.76
CA ASN A 189 13.05 -21.61 0.46
C ASN A 189 12.99 -20.08 0.54
N LEU A 190 11.90 -19.45 0.12
CA LEU A 190 11.72 -18.00 0.27
C LEU A 190 11.38 -17.65 1.71
N ILE A 191 10.54 -18.44 2.39
CA ILE A 191 10.37 -18.29 3.83
C ILE A 191 11.69 -18.59 4.54
N ASN A 192 12.56 -19.50 4.08
CA ASN A 192 13.88 -19.71 4.66
C ASN A 192 14.83 -18.54 4.36
N ILE A 193 14.82 -17.95 3.16
CA ILE A 193 15.61 -16.75 2.84
C ILE A 193 15.14 -15.56 3.68
N ILE A 194 13.83 -15.37 3.80
CA ILE A 194 13.26 -14.34 4.68
C ILE A 194 13.50 -14.74 6.16
N LYS A 195 13.43 -16.01 6.56
CA LYS A 195 13.75 -16.49 7.93
C LYS A 195 15.21 -16.31 8.32
N ASP A 196 16.13 -16.66 7.44
CA ASP A 196 17.57 -16.54 7.60
C ASP A 196 18.02 -15.07 7.64
N THR A 197 17.19 -14.16 7.10
CA THR A 197 17.40 -12.71 7.16
C THR A 197 16.55 -11.97 8.22
N LEU A 198 15.49 -12.58 8.81
CA LEU A 198 14.57 -11.90 9.75
C LEU A 198 14.13 -12.65 11.02
N TYR A 199 14.19 -13.98 11.13
CA TYR A 199 13.30 -14.70 12.04
C TYR A 199 14.02 -15.54 13.11
N GLU A 200 14.76 -14.89 14.01
CA GLU A 200 14.98 -15.47 15.35
C GLU A 200 14.14 -14.81 16.45
N ASP A 201 13.80 -13.52 16.37
CA ASP A 201 13.18 -12.83 17.54
C ASP A 201 11.83 -12.11 17.32
N ALA A 202 11.45 -11.73 16.08
CA ALA A 202 10.29 -10.82 15.91
C ALA A 202 8.95 -11.49 15.56
N TYR A 203 8.94 -12.70 14.97
CA TYR A 203 7.72 -13.28 14.38
C TYR A 203 7.66 -14.83 14.42
N LEU A 204 8.10 -15.45 15.52
CA LEU A 204 7.63 -16.79 15.87
C LEU A 204 6.15 -16.71 16.31
N THR A 205 5.25 -16.47 15.36
CA THR A 205 3.80 -16.62 15.59
C THR A 205 3.48 -18.10 15.46
N SER A 206 3.95 -18.91 16.42
CA SER A 206 3.38 -20.23 16.69
C SER A 206 1.87 -20.05 16.81
N ALA A 207 1.07 -20.73 15.98
CA ALA A 207 -0.40 -20.69 15.94
C ALA A 207 -1.01 -20.10 17.23
N GLN A 208 -1.08 -18.76 17.29
CA GLN A 208 -1.38 -18.09 18.56
C GLN A 208 -2.87 -18.26 18.75
N THR A 209 -3.23 -19.19 19.62
CA THR A 209 -4.55 -19.24 20.20
C THR A 209 -4.82 -17.86 20.79
N MET A 210 -5.88 -17.22 20.33
CA MET A 210 -6.28 -15.91 20.84
C MET A 210 -6.44 -15.98 22.36
N ASP A 211 -5.70 -15.16 23.10
CA ASP A 211 -5.93 -15.00 24.53
C ASP A 211 -7.25 -14.22 24.69
N GLU A 212 -8.20 -14.79 25.43
CA GLU A 212 -9.48 -14.15 25.70
C GLU A 212 -9.31 -12.80 26.42
N ALA A 213 -8.24 -12.65 27.22
CA ALA A 213 -7.92 -11.38 27.87
C ALA A 213 -7.46 -10.31 26.87
N GLU A 214 -6.61 -10.68 25.91
CA GLU A 214 -6.19 -9.80 24.80
C GLU A 214 -7.38 -9.39 23.92
N ALA A 215 -8.22 -10.37 23.56
CA ALA A 215 -9.44 -10.12 22.80
C ALA A 215 -10.38 -9.15 23.53
N GLY A 216 -10.55 -9.32 24.84
CA GLY A 216 -11.35 -8.42 25.68
C GLY A 216 -10.80 -7.00 25.72
N ALA A 217 -9.48 -6.83 25.78
CA ALA A 217 -8.85 -5.51 25.78
C ALA A 217 -9.06 -4.77 24.45
N VAL A 218 -8.93 -5.46 23.31
CA VAL A 218 -9.18 -4.87 21.98
C VAL A 218 -10.66 -4.53 21.81
N VAL A 219 -11.57 -5.43 22.22
CA VAL A 219 -13.02 -5.14 22.22
C VAL A 219 -13.34 -3.90 23.05
N ALA A 220 -12.70 -3.74 24.21
CA ALA A 220 -12.87 -2.54 25.03
C ALA A 220 -12.37 -1.27 24.31
N ALA A 221 -11.25 -1.35 23.60
CA ALA A 221 -10.69 -0.24 22.83
C ALA A 221 -11.55 0.16 21.62
N LEU A 222 -12.18 -0.81 20.95
CA LEU A 222 -13.15 -0.56 19.86
C LEU A 222 -14.43 0.12 20.37
N GLY A 223 -14.68 0.07 21.68
CA GLY A 223 -15.80 0.73 22.33
C GLY A 223 -17.14 0.13 21.96
N ARG A 224 -18.20 0.96 21.98
CA ARG A 224 -19.56 0.58 21.59
C ARG A 224 -20.19 1.71 20.79
N ALA A 225 -21.05 1.37 19.84
CA ALA A 225 -21.76 2.37 19.05
C ALA A 225 -22.72 3.19 19.92
N ASP A 226 -22.90 4.47 19.55
CA ASP A 226 -23.90 5.33 20.16
C ASP A 226 -25.29 5.07 19.55
N LEU A 227 -26.10 4.33 20.29
CA LEU A 227 -27.42 3.86 19.88
C LEU A 227 -28.50 4.37 20.81
N ARG A 228 -29.63 4.79 20.24
CA ARG A 228 -30.88 5.09 20.98
C ARG A 228 -31.49 3.85 21.61
N GLU A 229 -31.32 2.70 20.97
CA GLU A 229 -31.80 1.41 21.45
C GLU A 229 -30.74 0.33 21.25
N ARG A 230 -30.51 -0.49 22.28
CA ARG A 230 -29.58 -1.62 22.24
C ARG A 230 -30.38 -2.90 22.32
N ARG A 231 -30.56 -3.55 21.18
CA ARG A 231 -31.30 -4.81 21.08
C ARG A 231 -30.34 -5.95 20.83
N VAL A 232 -30.66 -7.12 21.36
CA VAL A 232 -29.99 -8.35 20.93
C VAL A 232 -30.56 -8.73 19.57
N MET A 233 -29.71 -8.68 18.56
CA MET A 233 -30.03 -8.99 17.17
C MET A 233 -29.63 -10.42 16.86
N ARG A 234 -30.36 -11.06 15.95
CA ARG A 234 -29.92 -12.32 15.37
C ARG A 234 -28.93 -12.06 14.25
N SER A 235 -27.71 -12.55 14.39
CA SER A 235 -26.66 -12.38 13.39
C SER A 235 -26.73 -13.47 12.32
N GLN A 236 -26.57 -13.08 11.06
CA GLN A 236 -26.43 -14.00 9.92
C GLN A 236 -24.98 -14.08 9.41
N LEU A 237 -24.00 -13.62 10.21
CA LEU A 237 -22.58 -13.59 9.85
C LEU A 237 -21.98 -14.97 9.56
N ARG A 238 -22.61 -16.05 10.04
CA ARG A 238 -22.12 -17.44 9.90
C ARG A 238 -20.69 -17.63 10.42
N VAL A 239 -20.32 -16.89 11.46
CA VAL A 239 -19.07 -17.06 12.21
C VAL A 239 -19.40 -17.23 13.68
N ASP A 240 -18.59 -18.04 14.37
CA ASP A 240 -18.70 -18.19 15.81
C ASP A 240 -18.01 -17.03 16.52
N LEU A 241 -18.56 -16.60 17.65
CA LEU A 241 -18.11 -15.43 18.39
C LEU A 241 -17.70 -15.82 19.80
N VAL A 242 -16.66 -15.18 20.32
CA VAL A 242 -16.23 -15.38 21.71
C VAL A 242 -17.19 -14.67 22.66
N GLY A 243 -17.68 -15.41 23.66
CA GLY A 243 -18.53 -14.86 24.73
C GLY A 243 -19.97 -14.53 24.31
N ALA A 244 -20.42 -14.97 23.12
CA ALA A 244 -21.80 -14.82 22.67
C ALA A 244 -22.32 -16.13 22.08
N ASP A 245 -23.64 -16.37 22.18
CA ASP A 245 -24.27 -17.42 21.37
C ASP A 245 -24.05 -17.05 19.89
N SER A 246 -23.60 -18.00 19.06
CA SER A 246 -23.15 -17.77 17.67
C SER A 246 -24.18 -17.11 16.73
N SER A 247 -25.43 -16.95 17.18
CA SER A 247 -26.50 -16.31 16.45
C SER A 247 -27.03 -15.03 17.09
N GLN A 248 -26.50 -14.57 18.23
CA GLN A 248 -27.01 -13.41 18.96
C GLN A 248 -25.91 -12.41 19.29
N MET A 249 -26.12 -11.16 18.91
CA MET A 249 -25.19 -10.06 19.18
C MET A 249 -25.95 -8.85 19.70
N GLU A 250 -25.45 -8.19 20.74
CA GLU A 250 -25.98 -6.87 21.11
C GLU A 250 -25.61 -5.85 20.02
N ALA A 251 -26.61 -5.14 19.51
CA ALA A 251 -26.42 -4.15 18.45
C ALA A 251 -25.34 -3.13 18.83
N GLY A 252 -24.40 -2.88 17.92
CA GLY A 252 -23.32 -1.91 18.10
C GLY A 252 -22.20 -2.33 19.05
N SER A 253 -22.24 -3.53 19.61
CA SER A 253 -21.14 -4.10 20.41
C SER A 253 -20.21 -4.94 19.52
N TRP A 254 -18.91 -4.90 19.84
CA TRP A 254 -17.89 -5.68 19.14
C TRP A 254 -17.66 -7.04 19.81
N TYR A 255 -17.48 -8.06 18.99
CA TYR A 255 -17.19 -9.43 19.42
C TYR A 255 -15.98 -9.96 18.65
N ALA A 256 -15.06 -10.62 19.35
CA ALA A 256 -13.98 -11.33 18.69
C ALA A 256 -14.52 -12.57 17.97
N VAL A 257 -14.01 -12.84 16.78
CA VAL A 257 -14.39 -14.02 16.00
C VAL A 257 -13.60 -15.23 16.50
N GLN A 258 -14.31 -16.32 16.80
CA GLN A 258 -13.71 -17.53 17.30
C GLN A 258 -12.82 -18.16 16.21
N ASN A 259 -11.63 -18.65 16.61
CA ASN A 259 -10.62 -19.22 15.72
C ASN A 259 -10.10 -18.28 14.61
N ALA A 260 -10.32 -16.96 14.75
CA ALA A 260 -9.78 -15.96 13.84
C ALA A 260 -9.20 -14.77 14.63
N PRO A 261 -8.02 -14.94 15.26
CA PRO A 261 -7.38 -13.89 16.06
C PRO A 261 -7.21 -12.59 15.27
N GLY A 262 -7.52 -11.45 15.89
CA GLY A 262 -7.43 -10.14 15.25
C GLY A 262 -8.61 -9.78 14.33
N ILE A 263 -9.64 -10.63 14.23
CA ILE A 263 -10.87 -10.32 13.50
C ILE A 263 -12.01 -10.13 14.48
N TYR A 264 -12.73 -9.02 14.33
CA TYR A 264 -13.85 -8.65 15.18
C TYR A 264 -15.06 -8.32 14.32
N ALA A 265 -16.25 -8.63 14.84
CA ALA A 265 -17.50 -8.38 14.16
C ALA A 265 -18.48 -7.59 15.04
N SER A 266 -19.29 -6.77 14.40
CA SER A 266 -20.40 -6.04 15.00
C SER A 266 -21.59 -6.04 14.05
N ILE A 267 -22.78 -5.87 14.60
CA ILE A 267 -24.02 -5.74 13.83
C ILE A 267 -24.82 -4.58 14.37
N VAL A 268 -25.46 -3.82 13.47
CA VAL A 268 -26.32 -2.70 13.84
C VAL A 268 -27.39 -2.50 12.78
N GLN A 269 -28.56 -1.96 13.15
CA GLN A 269 -29.49 -1.38 12.18
C GLN A 269 -29.35 0.14 12.22
N PRO A 270 -29.30 0.84 11.08
CA PRO A 270 -29.22 2.30 11.05
C PRO A 270 -30.32 2.99 11.87
N GLY A 271 -31.51 2.39 11.90
CA GLY A 271 -32.63 2.84 12.73
C GLY A 271 -32.41 2.69 14.24
N MET A 272 -31.29 2.16 14.73
CA MET A 272 -30.93 2.12 16.16
C MET A 272 -29.93 3.23 16.53
N VAL A 273 -29.31 3.89 15.55
CA VAL A 273 -28.29 4.92 15.77
C VAL A 273 -28.94 6.17 16.39
N SER A 274 -28.22 6.83 17.30
CA SER A 274 -28.67 8.08 17.91
C SER A 274 -28.91 9.16 16.83
N GLN A 275 -29.95 10.00 17.01
CA GLN A 275 -30.24 11.03 16.00
C GLN A 275 -29.13 12.07 15.90
N GLU A 276 -28.40 12.32 16.98
CA GLU A 276 -27.24 13.23 16.97
C GLU A 276 -26.16 12.80 15.97
N VAL A 277 -25.99 11.50 15.73
CA VAL A 277 -25.05 10.97 14.72
C VAL A 277 -25.62 11.07 13.31
N LEU A 278 -26.94 10.94 13.14
CA LEU A 278 -27.61 10.94 11.83
C LEU A 278 -27.99 12.34 11.32
N ASP A 279 -28.17 13.31 12.22
CA ASP A 279 -28.57 14.69 11.93
C ASP A 279 -27.39 15.51 11.36
N VAL A 280 -26.81 15.03 10.26
CA VAL A 280 -25.70 15.67 9.54
C VAL A 280 -26.25 16.53 8.41
N PRO A 281 -25.85 17.81 8.30
CA PRO A 281 -26.28 18.67 7.19
C PRO A 281 -25.96 18.05 5.82
N GLY A 282 -26.97 17.95 4.96
CA GLY A 282 -26.84 17.40 3.61
C GLY A 282 -27.03 15.90 3.48
N ALA A 283 -27.24 15.17 4.59
CA ALA A 283 -27.63 13.76 4.54
C ALA A 283 -29.13 13.60 4.21
N ASN A 284 -29.46 12.56 3.45
CA ASN A 284 -30.85 12.16 3.22
C ASN A 284 -31.39 11.38 4.41
N TRP A 285 -32.70 11.45 4.63
CA TRP A 285 -33.38 10.60 5.61
C TRP A 285 -33.34 9.15 5.18
N LEU A 286 -33.14 8.25 6.16
CA LEU A 286 -33.24 6.81 5.95
C LEU A 286 -34.70 6.42 5.72
N ASP A 287 -34.97 5.61 4.70
CA ASP A 287 -36.31 5.10 4.45
C ASP A 287 -36.66 3.88 5.34
N GLY A 288 -37.84 3.29 5.13
CA GLY A 288 -38.29 2.13 5.93
C GLY A 288 -37.50 0.85 5.68
N VAL A 289 -36.74 0.76 4.59
CA VAL A 289 -35.84 -0.36 4.27
C VAL A 289 -34.48 -0.10 4.89
N GLU A 290 -33.88 1.06 4.62
CA GLU A 290 -32.56 1.46 5.12
C GLU A 290 -32.51 1.47 6.65
N ASN A 291 -33.57 1.97 7.31
CA ASN A 291 -33.63 1.97 8.78
C ASN A 291 -33.57 0.56 9.41
N ARG A 292 -34.01 -0.48 8.70
CA ARG A 292 -34.14 -1.84 9.22
C ARG A 292 -33.15 -2.82 8.59
N ALA A 293 -32.25 -2.32 7.74
CA ALA A 293 -31.23 -3.13 7.13
C ALA A 293 -30.19 -3.55 8.18
N ASP A 294 -29.84 -4.83 8.21
CA ASP A 294 -28.76 -5.33 9.05
C ASP A 294 -27.41 -4.93 8.43
N VAL A 295 -26.71 -4.02 9.10
CA VAL A 295 -25.37 -3.60 8.74
C VAL A 295 -24.38 -4.44 9.52
N HIS A 296 -23.60 -5.21 8.78
CA HIS A 296 -22.52 -6.04 9.31
C HIS A 296 -21.21 -5.27 9.22
N MET A 297 -20.53 -5.13 10.34
CA MET A 297 -19.26 -4.43 10.44
C MET A 297 -18.17 -5.42 10.83
N TRP A 298 -17.01 -5.26 10.23
CA TRP A 298 -15.82 -6.06 10.48
C TRP A 298 -14.66 -5.14 10.82
N ALA A 299 -13.88 -5.51 11.83
CA ALA A 299 -12.62 -4.86 12.16
C ALA A 299 -11.50 -5.90 12.11
N PHE A 300 -10.37 -5.47 11.55
CA PHE A 300 -9.18 -6.28 11.38
C PHE A 300 -8.02 -5.59 12.08
N ASP A 301 -7.27 -6.35 12.86
CA ASP A 301 -6.04 -5.89 13.49
C ASP A 301 -4.93 -5.74 12.43
N MET A 302 -4.59 -4.49 12.12
CA MET A 302 -3.59 -4.14 11.11
C MET A 302 -2.16 -4.49 11.54
N SER A 303 -1.91 -4.84 12.80
CA SER A 303 -0.61 -5.40 13.21
C SER A 303 -0.45 -6.85 12.70
N ARG A 304 -1.57 -7.54 12.47
CA ARG A 304 -1.60 -8.94 12.01
C ARG A 304 -1.84 -9.04 10.50
N PHE A 305 -2.77 -8.23 9.99
CA PHE A 305 -3.22 -8.28 8.59
C PHE A 305 -2.77 -7.05 7.79
N ASP A 306 -2.54 -7.26 6.51
CA ASP A 306 -2.19 -6.19 5.58
C ASP A 306 -3.40 -5.78 4.73
N LEU A 307 -3.53 -4.47 4.50
CA LEU A 307 -4.45 -3.94 3.50
C LEU A 307 -3.68 -3.73 2.19
N ARG A 308 -4.12 -4.44 1.15
CA ARG A 308 -3.50 -4.37 -0.18
C ARG A 308 -4.57 -4.14 -1.23
N TYR A 309 -4.18 -3.48 -2.31
CA TYR A 309 -5.03 -3.19 -3.44
C TYR A 309 -4.37 -3.68 -4.72
N GLU A 310 -5.14 -4.40 -5.54
CA GLU A 310 -4.68 -4.90 -6.82
C GLU A 310 -5.80 -4.66 -7.85
N ILE A 311 -5.44 -4.08 -8.99
CA ILE A 311 -6.38 -3.92 -10.10
C ILE A 311 -6.53 -5.29 -10.77
N GLY A 312 -7.75 -5.65 -11.15
CA GLY A 312 -7.98 -6.88 -11.91
C GLY A 312 -7.24 -6.86 -13.25
N THR A 313 -7.09 -8.01 -13.87
CA THR A 313 -6.31 -8.16 -15.13
C THR A 313 -6.90 -7.39 -16.32
N SER A 314 -8.20 -7.08 -16.26
CA SER A 314 -8.93 -6.38 -17.32
C SER A 314 -9.80 -5.23 -16.81
N HIS A 315 -10.36 -5.34 -15.59
CA HIS A 315 -11.26 -4.36 -15.01
C HIS A 315 -10.97 -4.14 -13.51
N PRO A 316 -11.30 -2.97 -12.93
CA PRO A 316 -11.78 -1.77 -13.62
C PRO A 316 -10.72 -1.19 -14.58
N GLU A 317 -11.19 -0.61 -15.68
CA GLU A 317 -10.32 0.12 -16.61
C GLU A 317 -10.05 1.53 -16.05
N VAL A 318 -8.95 2.13 -16.49
CA VAL A 318 -8.52 3.49 -16.08
C VAL A 318 -8.97 4.56 -17.08
N ASP A 319 -9.78 4.18 -18.07
CA ASP A 319 -10.36 5.08 -19.04
C ASP A 319 -11.61 5.78 -18.48
N TRP A 320 -12.22 6.62 -19.31
CA TRP A 320 -13.47 7.27 -18.94
C TRP A 320 -14.60 6.25 -18.81
N SER A 321 -15.08 6.05 -17.57
CA SER A 321 -16.31 5.29 -17.32
C SER A 321 -17.43 5.74 -18.27
N PRO A 322 -18.22 4.83 -18.85
CA PRO A 322 -19.40 5.19 -19.64
C PRO A 322 -20.43 5.99 -18.83
N ARG A 323 -20.40 5.98 -17.49
CA ARG A 323 -21.35 6.70 -16.61
C ARG A 323 -20.69 7.40 -15.42
N PRO A 324 -21.21 8.54 -14.95
CA PRO A 324 -22.28 9.38 -15.52
C PRO A 324 -21.75 10.33 -16.61
N SER A 325 -22.58 10.64 -17.60
CA SER A 325 -22.26 11.63 -18.64
C SER A 325 -22.40 13.06 -18.09
N GLY A 326 -21.47 13.96 -18.40
CA GLY A 326 -21.54 15.35 -17.93
C GLY A 326 -20.26 16.16 -18.16
N GLY A 327 -20.30 17.44 -17.79
CA GLY A 327 -19.23 18.42 -18.04
C GLY A 327 -17.92 18.23 -17.28
N GLY A 328 -17.80 17.18 -16.45
CA GLY A 328 -16.55 16.79 -15.80
C GLY A 328 -15.67 15.87 -16.65
N ARG A 329 -16.10 15.51 -17.87
CA ARG A 329 -15.29 14.70 -18.79
C ARG A 329 -14.58 15.60 -19.79
N ASP A 330 -13.25 15.52 -19.81
CA ASP A 330 -12.45 16.05 -20.91
C ASP A 330 -12.16 14.92 -21.91
N TYR A 331 -12.83 14.97 -23.06
CA TYR A 331 -12.65 14.00 -24.14
C TYR A 331 -11.30 14.12 -24.88
N ASN A 332 -10.51 15.17 -24.61
CA ASN A 332 -9.14 15.26 -25.12
C ASN A 332 -8.17 14.38 -24.31
N LEU A 333 -8.56 14.04 -23.07
CA LEU A 333 -7.82 13.14 -22.20
C LEU A 333 -8.28 11.70 -22.42
N PRO A 334 -7.35 10.73 -22.46
CA PRO A 334 -7.68 9.32 -22.66
C PRO A 334 -8.40 8.68 -21.45
N GLY A 335 -8.31 9.29 -20.27
CA GLY A 335 -9.02 8.90 -19.04
C GLY A 335 -9.06 10.09 -18.07
N PRO A 336 -9.74 9.95 -16.92
CA PRO A 336 -9.89 11.03 -15.94
C PRO A 336 -8.55 11.57 -15.43
N ASP A 337 -7.54 10.71 -15.31
CA ASP A 337 -6.21 11.06 -14.80
C ASP A 337 -5.19 11.34 -15.92
N GLY A 338 -5.66 11.54 -17.17
CA GLY A 338 -4.81 11.85 -18.32
C GLY A 338 -4.16 10.65 -19.01
N PHE A 339 -4.35 9.42 -18.49
CA PHE A 339 -3.99 8.15 -19.13
C PHE A 339 -5.22 7.24 -19.27
N GLY A 340 -5.27 6.41 -20.31
CA GLY A 340 -6.33 5.40 -20.54
C GLY A 340 -5.81 3.97 -20.51
N THR A 341 -4.53 3.79 -20.14
CA THR A 341 -3.87 2.50 -20.01
C THR A 341 -2.87 2.54 -18.86
N VAL A 342 -2.68 1.40 -18.21
CA VAL A 342 -1.67 1.20 -17.17
C VAL A 342 -0.36 0.66 -17.73
N GLU A 343 -0.22 0.50 -19.05
CA GLU A 343 1.06 0.13 -19.65
C GLU A 343 2.15 1.16 -19.32
N PRO A 344 3.39 0.72 -19.04
CA PRO A 344 3.90 -0.65 -19.13
C PRO A 344 3.69 -1.51 -17.86
N LEU A 345 2.98 -1.02 -16.84
CA LEU A 345 2.73 -1.75 -15.60
C LEU A 345 1.85 -2.99 -15.87
N GLN A 346 2.31 -4.12 -15.35
CA GLN A 346 1.64 -5.40 -15.46
C GLN A 346 0.76 -5.64 -14.21
N MET A 347 -0.55 -5.48 -14.39
CA MET A 347 -1.55 -5.80 -13.36
C MET A 347 -1.79 -7.30 -13.33
N THR A 348 -1.54 -7.92 -12.19
CA THR A 348 -1.59 -9.39 -12.05
C THR A 348 -3.00 -9.85 -11.68
N GLY A 349 -3.79 -8.98 -11.04
CA GLY A 349 -5.08 -9.34 -10.45
C GLY A 349 -4.97 -10.33 -9.29
N MET A 350 -3.75 -10.56 -8.79
CA MET A 350 -3.41 -11.49 -7.72
C MET A 350 -2.51 -10.77 -6.71
N LEU A 351 -2.62 -11.12 -5.44
CA LEU A 351 -1.72 -10.59 -4.43
C LEU A 351 -0.32 -11.21 -4.60
N ASN A 352 0.72 -10.45 -4.27
CA ASN A 352 2.06 -10.99 -4.15
C ASN A 352 2.04 -12.18 -3.16
N PRO A 353 2.55 -13.35 -3.57
CA PRO A 353 2.47 -14.58 -2.78
C PRO A 353 2.99 -14.48 -1.36
N ILE A 354 3.94 -13.59 -1.09
CA ILE A 354 4.56 -13.40 0.23
C ILE A 354 3.55 -12.91 1.25
N PHE A 355 2.50 -12.19 0.84
CA PHE A 355 1.52 -11.61 1.75
C PHE A 355 0.29 -12.51 1.96
N MET A 356 0.28 -13.72 1.40
CA MET A 356 -0.90 -14.60 1.43
C MET A 356 -1.24 -15.13 2.83
N ASP A 357 -0.27 -15.21 3.74
CA ASP A 357 -0.45 -15.63 5.13
C ASP A 357 -1.03 -14.50 6.02
N ARG A 358 -0.85 -13.24 5.62
CA ARG A 358 -1.40 -12.04 6.28
C ARG A 358 -2.74 -11.58 5.68
N LEU A 359 -3.36 -12.41 4.85
CA LEU A 359 -4.62 -12.10 4.17
C LEU A 359 -5.82 -12.71 4.93
N ALA A 360 -6.63 -11.87 5.55
CA ALA A 360 -7.88 -12.29 6.20
C ALA A 360 -9.08 -12.39 5.23
N GLY A 361 -9.07 -11.62 4.14
CA GLY A 361 -10.19 -11.56 3.22
C GLY A 361 -9.92 -10.70 1.98
N ILE A 362 -10.70 -10.92 0.92
CA ILE A 362 -10.60 -10.18 -0.34
C ILE A 362 -11.93 -9.47 -0.60
N PHE A 363 -11.89 -8.14 -0.66
CA PHE A 363 -13.00 -7.33 -1.13
C PHE A 363 -12.82 -7.07 -2.62
N ALA A 364 -13.70 -7.62 -3.45
CA ALA A 364 -13.64 -7.43 -4.90
C ALA A 364 -14.82 -6.59 -5.37
N GLY A 365 -14.53 -5.48 -6.03
CA GLY A 365 -15.51 -4.67 -6.75
C GLY A 365 -15.58 -5.07 -8.23
N GLY A 366 -16.77 -5.14 -8.80
CA GLY A 366 -17.00 -5.50 -10.21
C GLY A 366 -17.53 -6.92 -10.41
N PHE A 367 -17.87 -7.27 -11.66
CA PHE A 367 -18.36 -8.59 -12.00
C PHE A 367 -17.23 -9.63 -11.92
N LYS A 368 -17.15 -10.37 -10.83
CA LYS A 368 -16.51 -11.69 -10.82
C LYS A 368 -17.43 -12.64 -11.61
N ARG A 369 -16.94 -13.18 -12.73
CA ARG A 369 -17.58 -14.33 -13.37
C ARG A 369 -17.06 -15.62 -12.76
#